data_AF-A0A524JV11-F1
#
_entry.id   AF-A0A524JV11-F1
#
_cell.length_a   1.000
_cell.length_b   1.000
_cell.length_c   1.000
_cell.angle_alpha   90.00
_cell.angle_beta   90.00
_cell.angle_gamma   90.00
#
_symmetry.space_group_name_H-M   'P 1'
#
loop_
_entity.id
_entity.type
_entity.pdbx_description
1 polymer ?
#
loop_
_entity_poly.entity_id
_entity_poly.type
_entity_poly.pdbx_seq_one_letter_code
_entity_poly.pdbx_strand_id
1 'polypeptide(L)' 'MSKEEDFLYDERIVEMHIKDGTLSKKDYEKHLKSLPDVEEKGEVLIIEEDEDEVVVEVELEQVEEDETE' A
#
# COMPACT_ATOMS: atom_id res chain seq x y z
N MET A 1 9.96 -15.29 0.06
CA MET A 1 8.75 -14.74 0.67
C MET A 1 7.83 -15.90 0.97
N SER A 2 7.63 -16.21 2.25
CA SER A 2 6.63 -17.20 2.66
C SER A 2 5.26 -16.53 2.62
N LYS A 3 4.19 -17.26 2.26
CA LYS A 3 2.80 -16.74 2.16
C LYS A 3 2.30 -15.99 3.40
N GLU A 4 2.95 -16.18 4.55
CA GLU A 4 2.65 -15.54 5.83
C GLU A 4 3.15 -14.08 5.90
N GLU A 5 4.19 -13.72 5.14
CA GLU A 5 4.74 -12.36 5.14
C GLU A 5 3.86 -11.37 4.36
N ASP A 6 3.14 -11.85 3.33
CA ASP A 6 2.25 -11.02 2.52
C ASP A 6 1.05 -10.48 3.32
N PHE A 7 0.55 -11.22 4.31
CA PHE A 7 -0.58 -10.80 5.15
C PHE A 7 -0.22 -9.69 6.14
N LEU A 8 1.06 -9.51 6.45
CA LEU A 8 1.51 -8.51 7.42
C LEU A 8 1.36 -7.07 6.91
N TYR A 9 1.22 -6.91 5.60
CA TYR A 9 1.06 -5.62 4.93
C TYR A 9 -0.40 -5.26 4.66
N ASP A 10 -1.36 -6.16 4.93
CA ASP A 10 -2.78 -5.81 4.83
C ASP A 10 -3.15 -4.84 5.95
N GLU A 11 -3.59 -3.65 5.57
CA GLU A 11 -3.99 -2.57 6.48
C GLU A 11 -5.01 -3.04 7.53
N ARG A 12 -5.95 -3.91 7.14
CA ARG A 12 -6.99 -4.41 8.04
C ARG A 12 -6.42 -5.32 9.12
N ILE A 13 -5.41 -6.10 8.78
CA ILE A 13 -4.71 -6.99 9.73
C ILE A 13 -3.92 -6.14 10.72
N VAL A 14 -3.17 -5.16 10.22
CA VAL A 14 -2.44 -4.19 11.05
C VAL A 14 -3.37 -3.46 12.02
N GLU A 15 -4.51 -2.96 11.52
CA GLU A 15 -5.52 -2.32 12.37
C GLU A 15 -6.07 -3.23 13.46
N MET A 16 -6.35 -4.49 13.13
CA MET A 16 -6.83 -5.48 14.09
C MET A 16 -5.79 -5.70 15.19
N HIS A 17 -4.52 -5.90 14.82
CA HIS A 17 -3.43 -6.05 15.79
C HIS A 17 -3.22 -4.81 16.67
N ILE A 18 -3.47 -3.62 16.14
CA ILE A 18 -3.48 -2.36 16.92
C ILE A 18 -4.65 -2.33 17.90
N LYS A 19 -5.86 -2.72 17.46
CA LYS A 19 -7.05 -2.81 18.32
C LYS A 19 -6.87 -3.85 19.44
N ASP A 20 -6.23 -4.96 19.12
CA ASP A 20 -5.91 -6.04 20.07
C ASP A 20 -4.73 -5.70 21.00
N GLY A 21 -4.05 -4.57 20.77
CA GLY A 21 -2.91 -4.10 21.58
C GLY A 21 -1.62 -4.91 21.39
N THR A 22 -1.60 -5.82 20.43
CA THR A 22 -0.43 -6.62 20.07
C THR A 22 0.59 -5.86 19.24
N LEU A 23 0.16 -4.78 18.57
CA LEU A 23 0.99 -3.87 17.79
C LEU A 23 0.71 -2.43 18.22
N SER A 24 1.75 -1.64 18.46
CA SER A 24 1.62 -0.20 18.72
C SER A 24 1.61 0.57 17.40
N LYS A 25 0.70 1.54 17.27
CA LYS A 25 0.67 2.45 16.12
C LYS A 25 2.02 3.14 15.88
N LYS A 26 2.72 3.53 16.95
CA LYS A 26 4.05 4.18 16.85
C LYS A 26 5.11 3.25 16.28
N ASP A 27 5.05 1.97 16.64
CA ASP A 27 6.04 0.98 16.18
C ASP A 27 5.80 0.63 14.71
N TYR A 28 4.53 0.55 14.30
CA TYR A 28 4.15 0.39 12.89
C TYR A 28 4.60 1.58 12.03
N GLU A 29 4.31 2.82 12.46
CA GLU A 29 4.77 4.02 11.73
C GLU A 29 6.30 4.10 11.63
N LYS A 30 7.01 3.69 12.69
CA LYS A 30 8.47 3.62 12.67
C LYS A 30 8.98 2.57 11.69
N HIS A 31 8.30 1.42 11.61
CA HIS A 31 8.63 0.36 10.66
C HIS A 31 8.44 0.85 9.22
N LEU A 32 7.31 1.47 8.89
CA LEU A 32 7.05 1.99 7.54
C LEU A 32 8.13 3.00 7.12
N LYS A 33 8.53 3.91 8.01
CA LYS A 33 9.60 4.89 7.74
C LYS A 33 11.00 4.26 7.59
N SER A 34 11.18 3.02 8.06
CA SER A 34 12.45 2.30 7.92
C SER A 34 12.58 1.55 6.61
N LEU A 35 11.48 1.41 5.87
CA LEU A 35 11.50 0.74 4.57
C LEU A 35 12.23 1.62 3.54
N PRO A 36 13.07 1.02 2.67
CA PRO A 36 13.72 1.77 1.60
C PRO A 36 12.68 2.21 0.58
N ASP A 37 12.90 3.39 0.00
CA ASP A 37 12.15 3.83 -1.16
C ASP A 37 12.47 2.91 -2.36
N VAL A 38 11.43 2.45 -3.04
CA VAL A 38 11.51 1.53 -4.17
C VAL A 38 10.67 2.00 -5.35
N GLU A 39 10.20 3.26 -5.34
CA GLU A 39 9.41 3.84 -6.43
C GLU A 39 10.12 3.69 -7.80
N GLU A 40 11.43 3.91 -7.83
CA GLU A 40 12.25 3.78 -9.05
C GLU A 40 12.37 2.34 -9.59
N LYS A 41 11.98 1.32 -8.81
CA LYS A 41 11.98 -0.08 -9.24
C LYS A 41 10.65 -0.53 -9.86
N GLY A 42 9.70 0.39 -10.03
CA GLY A 42 8.45 0.11 -10.71
C GLY A 42 8.68 -0.29 -12.16
N GLU A 43 8.03 -1.35 -12.61
CA GLU A 43 7.98 -1.75 -14.02
C GLU A 43 6.54 -1.62 -14.51
N VAL A 44 6.37 -1.23 -15.78
CA VAL A 44 5.05 -1.16 -16.41
C VAL A 44 4.53 -2.58 -16.59
N LEU A 45 3.41 -2.89 -15.94
CA LEU A 45 2.69 -4.13 -16.18
C LEU A 45 2.03 -4.07 -17.55
N ILE A 46 2.56 -4.87 -18.48
CA ILE A 46 1.91 -5.13 -19.76
C ILE A 46 0.92 -6.26 -19.50
N ILE A 47 -0.35 -5.90 -19.33
CA ILE A 47 -1.43 -6.88 -19.24
C ILE A 47 -1.72 -7.30 -20.67
N GLU A 48 -1.25 -8.48 -21.06
CA GLU A 48 -1.69 -9.12 -22.29
C GLU A 48 -3.17 -9.50 -22.06
N GLU A 49 -4.07 -8.99 -22.92
CA GLU A 49 -5.50 -9.34 -22.91
C GLU A 49 -5.67 -10.83 -23.24
N ASP A 50 -5.39 -11.71 -22.29
CA ASP A 50 -6.14 -12.95 -22.19
C ASP A 50 -7.51 -12.57 -21.62
N GLU A 51 -8.59 -12.97 -22.30
CA GLU A 51 -9.97 -12.46 -22.24
C GLU A 51 -10.71 -12.51 -20.86
N ASP A 52 -10.03 -12.56 -19.72
CA ASP A 52 -10.63 -12.72 -18.39
C ASP A 52 -9.95 -11.87 -17.27
N GLU A 53 -9.69 -10.57 -17.43
CA GLU A 53 -9.43 -9.71 -16.26
C GLU A 53 -9.76 -8.22 -16.49
N VAL A 54 -10.77 -7.71 -15.77
CA VAL A 54 -11.18 -6.29 -15.82
C VAL A 54 -10.22 -5.46 -14.99
N VAL A 55 -9.27 -4.78 -15.63
CA VAL A 55 -8.42 -3.77 -15.00
C VAL A 55 -9.20 -2.46 -14.89
N VAL A 56 -9.45 -2.01 -13.66
CA VAL A 56 -10.01 -0.69 -13.39
C VAL A 56 -8.87 0.32 -13.49
N GLU A 57 -8.85 1.12 -14.56
CA GLU A 57 -8.02 2.32 -14.65
C GLU A 57 -8.45 3.30 -13.54
N VAL A 58 -7.59 3.47 -12.52
CA VAL A 58 -7.75 4.56 -11.54
C VAL A 58 -6.96 5.75 -12.07
N GLU A 59 -7.65 6.69 -12.72
CA GLU A 59 -7.08 8.00 -13.04
C GLU A 59 -6.75 8.73 -11.73
N LEU A 60 -5.46 9.02 -11.50
CA LEU A 60 -5.01 9.88 -10.41
C LEU A 60 -5.35 11.33 -10.77
N GLU A 61 -6.53 11.80 -10.36
CA GLU A 61 -6.84 13.23 -10.36
C GLU A 61 -5.89 13.96 -9.41
N GLN A 62 -5.12 14.90 -9.95
CA GLN A 62 -4.27 15.81 -9.21
C GLN A 62 -5.16 16.65 -8.28
N VAL A 63 -5.04 16.45 -6.96
CA VAL A 63 -5.64 17.34 -5.98
C VAL A 63 -4.82 18.63 -5.98
N GLU A 64 -5.33 19.66 -6.66
CA GLU A 64 -4.78 21.02 -6.58
C GLU A 64 -4.93 21.54 -5.14
N GLU A 65 -3.79 21.96 -4.56
CA GLU A 65 -3.73 22.69 -3.29
C GLU A 65 -4.30 24.10 -3.50
N ASP A 66 -5.53 24.38 -3.04
CA ASP A 66 -6.03 25.76 -2.95
C ASP A 66 -5.69 26.31 -1.55
N GLU A 67 -4.69 27.19 -1.53
CA GLU A 67 -4.23 27.94 -0.36
C GLU A 67 -5.35 28.86 0.16
N THR A 68 -5.68 28.73 1.44
CA THR A 68 -6.55 29.69 2.14
C THR A 68 -5.84 31.03 2.33
N GLU A 69 -6.41 32.12 1.84
CA GLU A 69 -6.10 33.51 2.27
C GLU A 69 -7.22 34.08 3.15
#